data_AF-A0AAU9E3R1-F1
#
_entry.id   AF-A0AAU9E3R1-F1
#
_cell.length_a   1.000
_cell.length_b   1.000
_cell.length_c   1.000
_cell.angle_alpha   90.00
_cell.angle_beta   90.00
_cell.angle_gamma   90.00
#
_symmetry.space_group_name_H-M   'P 1'
#
loop_
_entity.id
_entity.type
_entity.pdbx_description
1 polymer ?
#
loop_
_entity_poly.entity_id
_entity_poly.type
_entity_poly.pdbx_seq_one_letter_code
_entity_poly.pdbx_strand_id
1 'polypeptide(L)'
;MNKYLGQTVKIKIDRPLGSKHPKYDLFYPINYGYIEGTIAGDGEGIDAYILGEFEPLSEYEGKVIGIINRKNDNEDKLVLAKELNSYSKEQIQALTEFQERFFESDIITFDYIKKSIRNTVKALIKSEDKILVLEEVCKDETYYHLPGGGIEFLENNDDALKTS
;
A
#
# COMPACT_ATOMS: atom_id res chain seq x y z
N MET A 1 11.42 -5.39 9.53
CA MET A 1 11.09 -5.24 8.11
C MET A 1 10.72 -3.80 7.70
N ASN A 2 10.02 -3.03 8.55
CA ASN A 2 9.43 -1.72 8.21
C ASN A 2 10.35 -0.65 7.59
N LYS A 3 11.67 -0.71 7.82
CA LYS A 3 12.65 0.23 7.23
C LYS A 3 12.71 0.20 5.69
N TYR A 4 12.19 -0.86 5.07
CA TYR A 4 12.18 -1.01 3.62
C TYR A 4 10.97 -0.33 2.96
N LEU A 5 9.88 -0.11 3.70
CA LEU A 5 8.67 0.50 3.16
C LEU A 5 9.01 1.89 2.59
N GLY A 6 8.66 2.14 1.33
CA GLY A 6 8.99 3.39 0.62
C GLY A 6 10.33 3.43 -0.08
N GLN A 7 11.23 2.48 0.21
CA GLN A 7 12.55 2.45 -0.40
C GLN A 7 12.50 1.83 -1.79
N THR A 8 13.36 2.33 -2.69
CA THR A 8 13.68 1.64 -3.93
C THR A 8 14.69 0.54 -3.64
N VAL A 9 14.40 -0.68 -4.09
CA VAL A 9 15.28 -1.83 -3.95
C VAL A 9 15.43 -2.54 -5.29
N LYS A 10 16.60 -3.14 -5.51
CA LYS A 10 16.86 -4.03 -6.65
C LYS A 10 16.79 -5.48 -6.19
N ILE A 11 16.08 -6.32 -6.95
CA ILE A 11 15.89 -7.74 -6.67
C ILE A 11 16.27 -8.59 -7.88
N LYS A 12 16.69 -9.83 -7.59
CA LYS A 12 16.87 -10.89 -8.58
C LYS A 12 15.63 -11.76 -8.60
N ILE A 13 15.19 -12.14 -9.80
CA ILE A 13 14.01 -12.99 -9.97
C ILE A 13 14.43 -14.44 -9.91
N ASP A 14 13.85 -15.20 -8.99
CA ASP A 14 14.02 -16.65 -8.86
C ASP A 14 12.80 -17.40 -9.45
N ARG A 15 11.62 -16.78 -9.45
CA ARG A 15 10.36 -17.34 -9.93
C ARG A 15 9.67 -16.32 -10.84
N PRO A 16 10.01 -16.33 -12.14
CA PRO A 16 9.38 -15.45 -13.12
C PRO A 16 7.87 -15.73 -13.26
N LEU A 17 7.13 -14.74 -13.76
CA LEU A 17 5.72 -14.88 -14.09
C LEU A 17 5.47 -16.13 -14.95
N GLY A 18 4.49 -16.93 -14.55
CA GLY A 18 4.11 -18.19 -15.21
C GLY A 18 4.96 -19.40 -14.81
N SER A 19 6.00 -19.23 -13.99
CA SER A 19 6.81 -20.34 -13.50
C SER A 19 6.05 -21.21 -12.49
N LYS A 20 6.41 -22.49 -12.43
CA LYS A 20 5.86 -23.46 -11.48
C LYS A 20 6.70 -23.48 -10.20
N HIS A 21 6.04 -23.56 -9.04
CA HIS A 21 6.72 -23.70 -7.76
C HIS A 21 7.54 -25.01 -7.73
N PRO A 22 8.82 -25.00 -7.30
CA PRO A 22 9.69 -26.18 -7.37
C PRO A 22 9.20 -27.41 -6.60
N LYS A 23 8.47 -27.19 -5.49
CA LYS A 23 8.00 -28.24 -4.58
C LYS A 23 6.48 -28.49 -4.61
N TYR A 24 5.70 -27.56 -5.13
CA TYR A 24 4.24 -27.54 -4.98
C TYR A 24 3.57 -27.36 -6.34
N ASP A 25 2.34 -27.85 -6.50
CA ASP A 25 1.58 -27.71 -7.76
C ASP A 25 0.89 -26.34 -7.84
N LEU A 26 1.71 -25.28 -7.79
CA LEU A 26 1.30 -23.88 -7.81
C LEU A 26 2.06 -23.15 -8.92
N PHE A 27 1.39 -22.26 -9.63
CA PHE A 27 2.03 -21.37 -10.60
C PHE A 27 2.08 -19.95 -10.03
N TYR A 28 3.12 -19.21 -10.40
CA TYR A 28 3.29 -17.81 -10.01
C TYR A 28 2.61 -16.90 -11.04
N PRO A 29 1.47 -16.26 -10.72
CA PRO A 29 0.81 -15.32 -11.63
C PRO A 29 1.51 -13.95 -11.68
N ILE A 30 2.51 -13.73 -10.84
CA ILE A 30 3.31 -12.52 -10.71
C ILE A 30 4.79 -12.90 -10.58
N ASN A 31 5.70 -11.98 -10.91
CA ASN A 31 7.13 -12.20 -10.70
C ASN A 31 7.44 -12.21 -9.18
N TYR A 32 8.31 -13.13 -8.77
CA TYR A 32 8.80 -13.27 -7.40
C TYR A 32 10.33 -13.37 -7.41
N GLY A 33 10.95 -12.79 -6.39
CA GLY A 33 12.41 -12.70 -6.28
C GLY A 33 12.85 -12.36 -4.87
N TYR A 34 14.14 -12.04 -4.74
CA TYR A 34 14.76 -11.68 -3.45
C TYR A 34 15.76 -10.53 -3.60
N ILE A 35 16.00 -9.79 -2.51
CA ILE A 35 17.05 -8.77 -2.45
C ILE A 35 18.41 -9.44 -2.24
N GLU A 36 19.30 -9.31 -3.23
CA GLU A 36 20.66 -9.84 -3.17
C GLU A 36 21.48 -9.17 -2.05
N GLY A 37 22.25 -9.98 -1.31
CA GLY A 37 23.13 -9.48 -0.24
C GLY A 37 22.42 -9.09 1.07
N THR A 38 21.11 -9.38 1.19
CA THR A 38 20.39 -9.30 2.47
C THR A 38 20.27 -10.67 3.11
N ILE A 39 20.07 -10.70 4.43
CA ILE A 39 19.85 -11.92 5.21
C ILE A 39 18.51 -11.73 5.95
N ALA A 40 17.53 -12.58 5.63
CA ALA A 40 16.23 -12.71 6.27
C ALA A 40 16.34 -13.62 7.52
N GLY A 41 15.21 -13.91 8.16
CA GLY A 41 15.16 -14.67 9.42
C GLY A 41 15.68 -16.12 9.30
N ASP A 42 15.67 -16.67 8.09
CA ASP A 42 16.06 -18.03 7.72
C ASP A 42 17.53 -18.14 7.24
N GLY A 43 18.19 -17.01 7.00
CA GLY A 43 19.54 -16.96 6.44
C GLY A 43 19.61 -16.70 4.94
N GLU A 44 18.48 -16.62 4.23
CA GLU A 44 18.40 -16.33 2.79
C GLU A 44 18.09 -14.85 2.50
N GLY A 45 17.99 -14.46 1.23
CA GLY A 45 17.64 -13.09 0.85
C GLY A 45 16.21 -12.73 1.23
N ILE A 46 15.93 -11.45 1.49
CA ILE A 46 14.55 -11.02 1.77
C ILE A 46 13.71 -11.12 0.51
N ASP A 47 12.67 -11.95 0.56
CA ASP A 47 11.77 -12.23 -0.55
C ASP A 47 10.82 -11.07 -0.88
N ALA A 48 10.41 -11.02 -2.15
CA ALA A 48 9.65 -9.93 -2.73
C ALA A 48 8.71 -10.38 -3.86
N TYR A 49 7.45 -9.94 -3.79
CA TYR A 49 6.48 -9.97 -4.88
C TYR A 49 6.60 -8.71 -5.75
N ILE A 50 6.47 -8.84 -7.07
CA ILE A 50 6.40 -7.69 -7.99
C ILE A 50 5.00 -7.57 -8.58
N LEU A 51 4.38 -6.41 -8.42
CA LEU A 51 3.08 -6.09 -8.99
C LEU A 51 3.21 -5.09 -10.15
N GLY A 52 2.38 -5.27 -11.18
CA GLY A 52 2.28 -4.36 -12.32
C GLY A 52 3.20 -4.66 -13.49
N GLU A 53 3.96 -5.75 -13.42
CA GLU A 53 4.77 -6.27 -14.51
C GLU A 53 4.13 -7.53 -15.08
N PHE A 54 3.89 -7.54 -16.40
CA PHE A 54 3.12 -8.59 -17.08
C PHE A 54 3.98 -9.50 -17.97
N GLU A 55 5.29 -9.34 -17.91
CA GLU A 55 6.26 -10.18 -18.61
C GLU A 55 7.17 -10.88 -17.58
N PRO A 56 7.72 -12.08 -17.88
CA PRO A 56 8.74 -12.71 -17.05
C PRO A 56 10.01 -11.86 -16.99
N LEU A 57 10.53 -11.64 -15.79
CA LEU A 57 11.72 -10.81 -15.56
C LEU A 57 12.91 -11.65 -15.05
N SER A 58 14.12 -11.11 -15.19
CA SER A 58 15.36 -11.65 -14.59
C SER A 58 15.87 -10.81 -13.41
N GLU A 59 15.66 -9.49 -13.48
CA GLU A 59 15.91 -8.54 -12.40
C GLU A 59 14.83 -7.46 -12.40
N TYR A 60 14.62 -6.82 -11.24
CA TYR A 60 13.68 -5.72 -11.11
C TYR A 60 14.19 -4.69 -10.11
N GLU A 61 13.99 -3.41 -10.41
CA GLU A 61 14.19 -2.31 -9.48
C GLU A 61 12.85 -1.60 -9.29
N GLY A 62 12.39 -1.52 -8.05
CA GLY A 62 11.08 -0.96 -7.74
C GLY A 62 10.98 -0.47 -6.30
N LYS A 63 9.90 0.25 -6.02
CA LYS A 63 9.60 0.77 -4.69
C LYS A 63 8.87 -0.28 -3.89
N VAL A 64 9.26 -0.46 -2.63
CA VAL A 64 8.53 -1.29 -1.68
C VAL A 64 7.25 -0.57 -1.28
N ILE A 65 6.12 -1.05 -1.79
CA ILE A 65 4.79 -0.47 -1.56
C ILE A 65 4.06 -1.12 -0.39
N GLY A 66 4.47 -2.31 0.02
CA GLY A 66 3.86 -3.05 1.13
C GLY A 66 4.80 -4.09 1.72
N ILE A 67 4.47 -4.52 2.94
CA ILE A 67 5.13 -5.62 3.65
C ILE A 67 4.04 -6.59 4.08
N ILE A 68 4.19 -7.86 3.73
CA ILE A 68 3.35 -8.96 4.17
C ILE A 68 4.04 -9.61 5.37
N ASN A 69 3.46 -9.45 6.54
CA ASN A 69 3.93 -10.07 7.77
C ASN A 69 3.19 -11.39 7.99
N ARG A 70 3.92 -12.50 8.06
CA ARG A 70 3.33 -13.81 8.34
C ARG A 70 3.48 -14.11 9.83
N LYS A 71 2.37 -14.42 10.51
CA LYS A 71 2.35 -14.73 11.94
C LYS A 71 2.76 -16.17 12.25
N ASN A 72 2.51 -17.08 11.31
CA ASN A 72 2.77 -18.50 11.45
C ASN A 72 4.03 -18.95 10.69
N ASP A 73 4.86 -18.00 10.27
CA ASP A 73 6.09 -18.20 9.51
C ASP A 73 7.16 -17.21 9.99
N ASN A 74 8.44 -17.52 9.81
CA ASN A 74 9.53 -16.68 10.32
C ASN A 74 9.99 -15.60 9.33
N GLU A 75 9.31 -15.46 8.20
CA GLU A 75 9.70 -14.59 7.10
C GLU A 75 8.57 -13.65 6.68
N ASP A 76 8.87 -12.35 6.78
CA ASP A 76 8.08 -11.32 6.12
C ASP A 76 8.46 -11.27 4.63
N LYS A 77 7.49 -10.87 3.79
CA LYS A 77 7.71 -10.67 2.35
C LYS A 77 7.47 -9.22 1.97
N LEU A 78 8.27 -8.72 1.03
CA LEU A 78 8.09 -7.38 0.47
C LEU A 78 7.14 -7.42 -0.73
N VAL A 79 6.51 -6.29 -1.01
CA VAL A 79 5.72 -6.08 -2.22
C VAL A 79 6.28 -4.85 -2.93
N LEU A 80 6.70 -5.04 -4.17
CA LEU A 80 7.31 -4.01 -5.00
C LEU A 80 6.38 -3.64 -6.15
N ALA A 81 6.40 -2.37 -6.51
CA ALA A 81 5.83 -1.85 -7.75
C ALA A 81 6.60 -0.62 -8.22
N LYS A 82 6.24 -0.11 -9.39
CA LYS A 82 6.90 1.08 -9.98
C LYS A 82 6.76 2.33 -9.11
N GLU A 83 5.58 2.57 -8.54
CA GLU A 83 5.29 3.76 -7.74
C GLU A 83 4.62 3.41 -6.40
N LEU A 84 4.81 4.28 -5.40
CA LEU A 84 4.06 4.18 -4.15
C LEU A 84 2.58 4.43 -4.41
N ASN A 85 1.71 3.68 -3.74
CA ASN A 85 0.25 3.74 -3.87
C ASN A 85 -0.31 3.31 -5.23
N SER A 86 0.46 2.60 -6.07
CA SER A 86 -0.08 1.96 -7.28
C SER A 86 -1.15 0.91 -6.98
N TYR A 87 -1.14 0.35 -5.77
CA TYR A 87 -2.08 -0.67 -5.31
C TYR A 87 -2.58 -0.35 -3.90
N SER A 88 -3.85 -0.64 -3.64
CA SER A 88 -4.40 -0.66 -2.29
C SER A 88 -4.01 -1.94 -1.55
N LYS A 89 -4.14 -1.93 -0.22
CA LYS A 89 -3.93 -3.11 0.62
C LYS A 89 -4.76 -4.32 0.14
N GLU A 90 -6.02 -4.09 -0.22
CA GLU A 90 -6.92 -5.14 -0.70
C GLU A 90 -6.49 -5.69 -2.07
N GLN A 91 -5.98 -4.81 -2.96
CA GLN A 91 -5.46 -5.24 -4.26
C GLN A 91 -4.18 -6.06 -4.11
N ILE A 92 -3.28 -5.66 -3.21
CA ILE A 92 -2.09 -6.45 -2.88
C ILE A 92 -2.52 -7.82 -2.35
N GLN A 93 -3.44 -7.85 -1.38
CA GLN A 93 -3.95 -9.08 -0.79
C GLN A 93 -4.53 -10.02 -1.85
N ALA A 94 -5.35 -9.51 -2.77
CA ALA A 94 -5.94 -10.31 -3.84
C ALA A 94 -4.88 -10.84 -4.83
N LEU A 95 -3.88 -10.03 -5.18
CA LEU A 95 -2.85 -10.41 -6.14
C LEU A 95 -1.82 -11.41 -5.56
N THR A 96 -1.61 -11.39 -4.25
CA THR A 96 -0.72 -12.35 -3.56
C THR A 96 -1.46 -13.54 -2.95
N GLU A 97 -2.80 -13.57 -3.03
CA GLU A 97 -3.66 -14.61 -2.43
C GLU A 97 -3.27 -16.03 -2.85
N PHE A 98 -2.82 -16.22 -4.11
CA PHE A 98 -2.47 -17.54 -4.66
C PHE A 98 -1.46 -18.30 -3.77
N GLN A 99 -0.57 -17.58 -3.09
CA GLN A 99 0.40 -18.14 -2.14
C GLN A 99 0.04 -17.78 -0.69
N GLU A 100 -0.34 -16.53 -0.42
CA GLU A 100 -0.59 -16.07 0.96
C GLU A 100 -1.82 -16.72 1.61
N ARG A 101 -2.75 -17.31 0.84
CA ARG A 101 -3.88 -18.09 1.38
C ARG A 101 -3.49 -19.27 2.28
N PHE A 102 -2.23 -19.71 2.21
CA PHE A 102 -1.70 -20.80 3.03
C PHE A 102 -1.04 -20.31 4.34
N PHE A 103 -1.01 -19.00 4.56
CA PHE A 103 -0.38 -18.37 5.72
C PHE A 103 -1.37 -17.46 6.46
N GLU A 104 -1.11 -17.22 7.74
CA GLU A 104 -1.80 -16.17 8.48
C GLU A 104 -1.00 -14.88 8.33
N SER A 105 -1.40 -14.05 7.36
CA SER A 105 -0.66 -12.85 6.97
C SER A 105 -1.41 -11.55 7.23
N ASP A 106 -0.71 -10.53 7.71
CA ASP A 106 -1.16 -9.13 7.73
C ASP A 106 -0.34 -8.29 6.75
N ILE A 107 -0.98 -7.30 6.11
CA ILE A 107 -0.32 -6.42 5.14
C ILE A 107 -0.18 -5.01 5.74
N ILE A 108 1.03 -4.47 5.71
CA ILE A 108 1.40 -3.12 6.10
C ILE A 108 1.70 -2.32 4.83
N THR A 109 0.98 -1.22 4.62
CA THR A 109 1.08 -0.32 3.47
C THR A 109 1.10 1.13 3.93
N PHE A 110 1.48 2.05 3.05
CA PHE A 110 1.26 3.48 3.29
C PHE A 110 -0.21 3.84 3.04
N ASP A 111 -1.10 3.40 3.93
CA ASP A 111 -2.56 3.65 3.81
C ASP A 111 -2.91 5.14 3.72
N TYR A 112 -2.02 6.01 4.20
CA TYR A 112 -2.19 7.46 4.30
C TYR A 112 -1.77 8.27 3.06
N ILE A 113 -1.17 7.67 2.02
CA ILE A 113 -0.76 8.39 0.80
C ILE A 113 -1.73 8.12 -0.37
N LYS A 114 -2.98 7.70 -0.09
CA LYS A 114 -4.08 7.93 -1.04
C LYS A 114 -4.27 9.44 -1.16
N LYS A 115 -3.76 10.00 -2.26
CA LYS A 115 -3.94 11.41 -2.70
C LYS A 115 -5.41 11.78 -3.02
N SER A 116 -6.37 11.07 -2.44
CA SER A 116 -7.79 11.16 -2.72
C SER A 116 -8.59 10.50 -1.59
N ILE A 117 -8.64 11.12 -0.43
CA ILE A 117 -9.97 11.45 0.06
C ILE A 117 -10.32 12.72 -0.72
N ARG A 118 -11.18 12.61 -1.74
CA ARG A 118 -11.79 13.81 -2.29
C ARG A 118 -12.56 14.46 -1.15
N ASN A 119 -12.02 15.51 -0.54
CA ASN A 119 -12.88 16.53 0.04
C ASN A 119 -13.64 17.13 -1.14
N THR A 120 -14.86 16.63 -1.37
CA THR A 120 -15.78 17.31 -2.26
C THR A 120 -16.19 18.58 -1.52
N VAL A 121 -15.53 19.69 -1.83
CA VAL A 121 -15.98 21.00 -1.38
C VAL A 121 -17.34 21.25 -2.04
N LYS A 122 -18.43 20.96 -1.34
CA LYS A 122 -19.78 21.14 -1.87
C LYS A 122 -20.16 22.62 -1.99
N ALA A 123 -19.52 23.51 -1.23
CA ALA A 123 -19.70 24.95 -1.34
C ALA A 123 -18.47 25.74 -0.84
N LEU A 124 -18.09 26.78 -1.57
CA LEU A 124 -17.20 27.86 -1.10
C LEU A 124 -18.07 28.93 -0.44
N ILE A 125 -17.96 29.10 0.87
CA ILE A 125 -18.61 30.22 1.56
C ILE A 125 -17.64 31.41 1.50
N LYS A 126 -17.99 32.39 0.66
CA LYS A 126 -17.26 33.66 0.53
C LYS A 126 -18.09 34.78 1.15
N SER A 127 -17.49 35.51 2.08
CA SER A 127 -18.03 36.77 2.60
C SER A 127 -17.00 37.85 2.32
N GLU A 128 -17.36 38.79 1.45
CA GLU A 128 -16.41 39.77 0.90
C GLU A 128 -15.15 39.07 0.36
N ASP A 129 -13.93 39.40 0.81
CA ASP A 129 -12.68 38.82 0.32
C ASP A 129 -12.14 37.63 1.15
N LYS A 130 -12.99 37.00 1.99
CA LYS A 130 -12.56 35.93 2.89
C LYS A 130 -13.15 34.57 2.50
N ILE A 131 -12.36 33.51 2.69
CA ILE A 131 -12.72 32.11 2.44
C ILE A 131 -12.61 31.34 3.75
N LEU A 132 -13.61 30.50 4.06
CA LEU A 132 -13.57 29.61 5.21
C LEU A 132 -12.64 28.42 4.93
N VAL A 133 -11.67 28.22 5.83
CA VAL A 133 -10.75 27.07 5.86
C VAL A 133 -10.72 26.48 7.26
N LEU A 134 -10.40 25.19 7.36
CA LEU A 134 -10.02 24.51 8.59
C LEU A 134 -8.50 24.57 8.72
N GLU A 135 -8.01 24.81 9.93
CA GLU A 135 -6.59 24.90 10.25
C GLU A 135 -6.15 23.65 11.00
N GLU A 136 -5.04 23.04 10.59
CA GLU A 136 -4.43 21.89 11.25
C GLU A 136 -2.92 22.12 11.43
N VAL A 137 -2.38 21.82 12.61
CA VAL A 137 -0.95 21.98 12.90
C VAL A 137 -0.30 20.60 13.04
N CYS A 138 0.73 20.33 12.23
CA CYS A 138 1.47 19.08 12.25
C CYS A 138 2.97 19.35 12.25
N LYS A 139 3.70 18.80 13.23
CA LYS A 139 5.17 18.94 13.39
C LYS A 139 5.65 20.39 13.26
N ASP A 140 4.99 21.30 13.98
CA ASP A 140 5.28 22.74 14.04
C ASP A 140 5.03 23.52 12.72
N GLU A 141 4.38 22.90 11.74
CA GLU A 141 3.91 23.54 10.51
C GLU A 141 2.38 23.60 10.45
N THR A 142 1.83 24.75 10.03
CA THR A 142 0.38 24.97 9.90
C THR A 142 -0.10 24.72 8.48
N TYR A 143 -1.15 23.93 8.34
CA TYR A 143 -1.82 23.58 7.10
C TYR A 143 -3.26 24.08 7.13
N TYR A 144 -3.77 24.53 5.97
CA TYR A 144 -5.16 24.97 5.83
C TYR A 144 -5.86 24.13 4.76
N HIS A 145 -7.02 23.57 5.09
CA HIS A 145 -7.81 22.77 4.14
C HIS A 145 -9.27 23.21 4.12
N LEU A 146 -9.95 22.98 3.00
CA LEU A 146 -11.37 23.31 2.88
C LEU A 146 -12.21 22.26 3.64
N PRO A 147 -13.27 22.67 4.36
CA PRO A 147 -14.15 21.73 5.03
C PRO A 147 -14.86 20.80 4.02
N GLY A 148 -14.92 19.51 4.34
CA GLY A 148 -15.69 18.51 3.61
C GLY A 148 -16.92 18.06 4.40
N GLY A 149 -18.02 17.71 3.72
CA GLY A 149 -19.22 17.14 4.35
C GLY A 149 -20.44 17.08 3.42
N GLY A 150 -21.30 16.08 3.62
CA GLY A 150 -22.60 15.98 2.96
C GLY A 150 -23.67 15.56 3.97
N ILE A 151 -24.84 16.18 3.89
CA ILE A 151 -26.03 15.85 4.69
C ILE A 151 -26.69 14.62 4.07
N GLU A 152 -26.95 13.57 4.85
CA GLU A 152 -27.74 12.43 4.39
C GLU A 152 -29.24 12.73 4.41
N PHE A 153 -30.01 12.03 3.58
CA PHE A 153 -31.45 12.28 3.44
C PHE A 153 -32.18 11.98 4.76
N LEU A 154 -32.79 13.02 5.35
CA LEU A 154 -33.49 13.07 6.66
C LEU A 154 -32.64 13.42 7.89
N GLU A 155 -31.36 13.72 7.73
CA GLU A 155 -30.53 14.22 8.84
C GLU A 155 -30.79 15.73 9.06
N ASN A 156 -30.95 16.14 10.32
CA ASN A 156 -31.15 17.55 10.68
C ASN A 156 -29.81 18.19 11.13
N ASN A 157 -29.78 19.52 11.16
CA ASN A 157 -28.55 20.30 11.41
C ASN A 157 -27.88 19.99 12.76
N ASP A 158 -28.65 19.66 13.79
CA ASP A 158 -28.11 19.39 15.13
C ASP A 158 -27.45 18.01 15.22
N ASP A 159 -27.85 17.07 14.36
CA ASP A 159 -27.28 15.73 14.28
C ASP A 159 -25.98 15.74 13.45
N ALA A 160 -25.95 16.49 12.34
CA ALA A 160 -24.78 16.65 11.49
C ALA A 160 -23.57 17.32 12.18
N LEU A 161 -23.82 18.13 13.22
CA LEU A 161 -22.80 18.84 13.99
C LEU A 161 -22.20 18.02 15.15
N LYS A 162 -22.81 16.91 15.55
CA LYS A 162 -22.29 16.05 16.63
C LYS A 162 -21.25 15.03 16.15
N THR A 163 -21.24 14.75 14.85
CA THR A 163 -20.34 13.78 14.21
C THR A 163 -19.12 14.41 13.54
N SER A 164 -18.98 15.74 13.65
CA SER A 164 -17.81 16.50 13.24
C SER A 164 -16.88 16.78 14.41
#